data_AF-A0A257MVT4-F1
#
_entry.id   AF-A0A257MVT4-F1
#
_cell.length_a   1.000
_cell.length_b   1.000
_cell.length_c   1.000
_cell.angle_alpha   90.00
_cell.angle_beta   90.00
_cell.angle_gamma   90.00
#
_symmetry.space_group_name_H-M   'P 1'
#
loop_
_entity.id
_entity.type
_entity.pdbx_description
1 polymer ?
#
loop_
_entity_poly.entity_id
_entity_poly.type
_entity_poly.pdbx_seq_one_letter_code
_entity_poly.pdbx_strand_id
1 'polypeptide(L)'
;AVHTLDLEKGNQTSDTEINNISEYEQRIVITKDADFVNSFLLTKRPYKLLLVSTGNITNKELSLLFVKNLLVITTAFNEYDYVELTRSTLIEHR
;
A
#
# COMPACT_ATOMS: atom_id res chain seq x y z
N ALA A 1 -1.22 -12.35 -2.89
CA ALA A 1 -0.37 -11.16 -2.66
C ALA A 1 1.07 -11.57 -2.92
N VAL A 2 1.94 -10.65 -3.36
CA VAL A 2 3.38 -10.88 -3.55
C VAL A 2 4.11 -10.08 -2.48
N HIS A 3 4.94 -10.73 -1.66
CA HIS A 3 5.79 -10.01 -0.71
C HIS A 3 7.09 -9.60 -1.41
N THR A 4 7.73 -8.50 -0.99
CA THR A 4 9.00 -8.06 -1.61
C THR A 4 10.08 -9.13 -1.53
N LEU A 5 10.10 -9.93 -0.47
CA LEU A 5 10.96 -11.12 -0.32
C LEU A 5 10.78 -12.19 -1.42
N ASP A 6 9.62 -12.23 -2.07
CA ASP A 6 9.34 -13.16 -3.17
C ASP A 6 9.82 -12.63 -4.53
N LEU A 7 10.30 -11.37 -4.59
CA LEU A 7 10.92 -10.79 -5.78
C LEU A 7 12.38 -11.23 -5.89
N GLU A 8 12.93 -11.20 -7.11
CA GLU A 8 14.30 -11.67 -7.39
C GLU A 8 15.37 -11.02 -6.48
N LYS A 9 15.17 -9.76 -6.10
CA LYS A 9 16.08 -9.00 -5.23
C LYS A 9 15.62 -8.93 -3.77
N GLY A 10 14.49 -9.52 -3.43
CA GLY A 10 13.95 -9.48 -2.07
C GLY A 10 13.77 -8.06 -1.56
N ASN A 11 14.26 -7.81 -0.34
CA ASN A 11 14.29 -6.47 0.28
C ASN A 11 15.26 -5.47 -0.39
N GLN A 12 16.08 -5.91 -1.34
CA GLN A 12 16.94 -5.02 -2.14
C GLN A 12 16.25 -4.52 -3.41
N THR A 13 15.00 -4.94 -3.65
CA THR A 13 14.19 -4.39 -4.75
C THR A 13 13.97 -2.90 -4.50
N SER A 14 14.39 -2.07 -5.45
CA SER A 14 14.27 -0.62 -5.32
C SER A 14 12.82 -0.13 -5.44
N ASP A 15 12.49 1.02 -4.88
CA ASP A 15 11.17 1.64 -5.00
C ASP A 15 10.75 1.85 -6.45
N THR A 16 11.71 2.23 -7.32
CA THR A 16 11.48 2.36 -8.77
C THR A 16 11.04 1.03 -9.40
N GLU A 17 11.66 -0.07 -9.00
CA GLU A 17 11.33 -1.41 -9.51
C GLU A 17 9.98 -1.90 -8.97
N ILE A 18 9.68 -1.64 -7.69
CA ILE A 18 8.36 -1.89 -7.10
C ILE A 18 7.28 -1.08 -7.83
N ASN A 19 7.54 0.19 -8.14
CA ASN A 19 6.64 1.03 -8.92
C ASN A 19 6.42 0.47 -10.33
N ASN A 20 7.48 0.05 -11.02
CA ASN A 20 7.36 -0.56 -12.35
C ASN A 20 6.52 -1.84 -12.34
N ILE A 21 6.72 -2.72 -11.35
CA ILE A 21 5.90 -3.94 -11.16
C ILE A 21 4.44 -3.55 -10.90
N SER A 22 4.21 -2.56 -10.04
CA SER A 22 2.88 -2.06 -9.71
C SER A 22 2.13 -1.54 -10.94
N GLU A 23 2.80 -0.75 -11.78
CA GLU A 23 2.21 -0.22 -13.02
C GLU A 23 1.93 -1.31 -14.04
N TYR A 24 2.93 -2.16 -14.32
CA TYR A 24 2.84 -3.18 -15.36
C TYR A 24 1.79 -4.24 -15.03
N GLU A 25 1.74 -4.68 -13.78
CA GLU A 25 0.82 -5.73 -13.31
C GLU A 25 -0.46 -5.19 -12.69
N GLN A 26 -0.66 -3.86 -12.71
CA GLN A 26 -1.79 -3.16 -12.08
C GLN A 26 -2.01 -3.57 -10.62
N ARG A 27 -0.91 -3.65 -9.86
CA ARG A 27 -0.93 -4.05 -8.45
C ARG A 27 -0.98 -2.83 -7.54
N ILE A 28 -1.70 -2.96 -6.43
CA ILE A 28 -1.69 -1.99 -5.34
C ILE A 28 -0.45 -2.23 -4.48
N VAL A 29 0.37 -1.20 -4.28
CA VAL A 29 1.49 -1.24 -3.33
C VAL A 29 0.95 -0.99 -1.92
N ILE A 30 1.25 -1.89 -1.00
CA ILE A 30 0.88 -1.76 0.42
C ILE A 30 2.17 -1.50 1.19
N THR A 31 2.30 -0.35 1.84
CA THR A 31 3.54 0.04 2.51
C THR A 31 3.30 0.83 3.80
N LYS A 32 4.30 0.86 4.69
CA LYS A 32 4.39 1.78 5.82
C LYS A 32 5.34 2.95 5.55
N ASP A 33 6.02 2.92 4.41
CA ASP A 33 7.03 3.87 4.04
C ASP A 33 6.40 5.12 3.41
N ALA A 34 6.72 6.29 3.96
CA ALA A 34 6.21 7.56 3.47
C ALA A 34 6.86 7.98 2.15
N ASP A 35 7.99 7.40 1.75
CA ASP A 35 8.68 7.75 0.50
C ASP A 35 7.84 7.37 -0.74
N PHE A 36 7.01 6.33 -0.64
CA PHE A 36 6.02 6.00 -1.68
C PHE A 36 4.90 7.04 -1.78
N VAL A 37 4.56 7.73 -0.70
CA VAL A 37 3.57 8.84 -0.73
C VAL A 37 4.15 10.01 -1.51
N ASN A 38 5.40 10.37 -1.25
CA ASN A 38 6.10 11.43 -1.99
C ASN A 38 6.16 11.10 -3.48
N SER A 39 6.53 9.86 -3.82
CA SER A 39 6.54 9.38 -5.20
C SER A 39 5.16 9.48 -5.85
N PHE A 40 4.11 9.07 -5.14
CA PHE A 40 2.74 9.08 -5.63
C PHE A 40 2.22 10.49 -5.88
N LEU A 41 2.48 11.43 -4.96
CA LEU A 41 2.07 12.82 -5.11
C LEU A 41 2.79 13.54 -6.24
N LEU A 42 4.08 13.23 -6.45
CA LEU A 42 4.90 13.90 -7.47
C LEU A 42 4.74 13.31 -8.87
N THR A 43 4.61 11.98 -8.97
CA THR A 43 4.69 11.27 -10.25
C THR A 43 3.48 10.38 -10.54
N LYS A 44 2.51 10.29 -9.63
CA LYS A 44 1.37 9.36 -9.70
C LYS A 44 1.80 7.90 -9.86
N ARG A 45 2.91 7.56 -9.17
CA ARG A 45 3.45 6.20 -9.06
C ARG A 45 3.55 5.81 -7.59
N PRO A 46 3.12 4.63 -7.15
CA PRO A 46 2.69 3.44 -7.92
C PRO A 46 1.29 3.54 -8.55
N TYR A 47 0.85 2.47 -9.26
CA TYR A 47 -0.50 2.39 -9.88
C TYR A 47 -1.60 2.73 -8.88
N LYS A 48 -1.54 2.12 -7.70
CA LYS A 48 -2.38 2.41 -6.53
C LYS A 48 -1.59 2.21 -5.26
N LEU A 49 -1.89 2.99 -4.24
CA LEU A 49 -1.16 3.00 -2.97
C LEU A 49 -2.10 2.79 -1.78
N LEU A 50 -1.76 1.82 -0.92
CA LEU A 50 -2.30 1.66 0.42
C LEU A 50 -1.21 1.97 1.44
N LEU A 51 -1.28 3.13 2.09
CA LEU A 51 -0.40 3.47 3.21
C LEU A 51 -0.94 2.88 4.52
N VAL A 52 -0.08 2.28 5.34
CA VAL A 52 -0.45 1.72 6.64
C VAL A 52 0.16 2.57 7.77
N SER A 53 -0.61 3.53 8.27
CA SER A 53 -0.21 4.50 9.30
C SER A 53 -0.63 4.07 10.71
N THR A 54 -0.26 2.86 11.11
CA THR A 54 -0.70 2.30 12.41
C THR A 54 0.31 2.49 13.54
N GLY A 55 1.47 3.10 13.26
CA GLY A 55 2.62 3.07 14.15
C GLY A 55 3.05 1.64 14.50
N ASN A 56 3.62 1.47 15.70
CA ASN A 56 3.97 0.16 16.23
C ASN A 56 2.70 -0.64 16.58
N ILE A 57 2.50 -1.81 15.99
CA ILE A 57 1.32 -2.66 16.18
C ILE A 57 1.77 -4.11 16.01
N THR A 58 1.16 -5.04 16.73
CA THR A 58 1.50 -6.46 16.55
C THR A 58 0.99 -6.98 15.21
N ASN A 59 1.64 -8.00 14.65
CA ASN A 59 1.16 -8.66 13.42
C ASN A 59 -0.27 -9.21 13.56
N LYS A 60 -0.64 -9.65 14.78
CA LYS A 60 -1.99 -10.14 15.07
C LYS A 60 -3.03 -9.02 14.96
N GLU A 61 -2.77 -7.88 15.59
CA GLU A 61 -3.67 -6.72 15.52
C GLU A 61 -3.72 -6.15 14.10
N LEU A 62 -2.59 -6.11 13.39
CA LEU A 62 -2.53 -5.68 11.99
C LEU A 62 -3.39 -6.59 11.10
N SER A 63 -3.28 -7.91 11.26
CA SER A 63 -4.10 -8.88 10.52
C SER A 63 -5.58 -8.68 10.79
N LEU A 64 -5.98 -8.49 12.05
CA LEU A 64 -7.36 -8.20 12.42
C LEU A 64 -7.86 -6.89 11.82
N LEU A 65 -7.01 -5.87 11.78
CA LEU A 65 -7.31 -4.57 11.18
C LEU A 65 -7.58 -4.71 9.67
N PHE A 66 -6.76 -5.46 8.95
CA PHE A 66 -6.97 -5.74 7.53
C PHE A 66 -8.26 -6.53 7.30
N VAL A 67 -8.50 -7.61 8.06
CA VAL A 67 -9.72 -8.42 7.91
C VAL A 67 -10.97 -7.57 8.17
N LYS A 68 -10.96 -6.74 9.21
CA LYS A 68 -12.08 -5.87 9.57
C LYS A 68 -12.39 -4.83 8.48
N ASN A 69 -11.37 -4.32 7.79
CA ASN A 69 -11.52 -3.23 6.82
C ASN A 69 -11.43 -3.69 5.36
N LEU A 70 -11.28 -4.98 5.06
CA LEU A 70 -11.00 -5.48 3.72
C LEU A 70 -12.04 -5.02 2.69
N LEU A 71 -13.33 -5.08 3.05
CA LEU A 71 -14.40 -4.65 2.17
C LEU A 71 -14.37 -3.14 1.91
N VAL A 72 -14.07 -2.34 2.93
CA VAL A 72 -13.96 -0.88 2.80
C VAL A 72 -12.75 -0.51 1.95
N ILE A 73 -11.60 -1.14 2.20
CA ILE A 73 -10.37 -0.94 1.42
C ILE A 73 -10.62 -1.24 -0.07
N THR A 74 -11.18 -2.41 -0.37
CA THR A 74 -11.46 -2.81 -1.75
C THR A 74 -12.48 -1.91 -2.43
N THR A 75 -13.49 -1.45 -1.71
CA THR A 75 -14.49 -0.50 -2.23
C THR A 75 -13.86 0.86 -2.53
N ALA A 76 -13.03 1.39 -1.63
CA ALA A 76 -12.34 2.67 -1.81
C ALA A 76 -11.46 2.66 -3.07
N PHE A 77 -10.78 1.56 -3.36
CA PHE A 77 -9.95 1.43 -4.56
C PHE A 77 -10.73 1.38 -5.89
N ASN A 78 -12.07 1.42 -5.88
CA ASN A 78 -12.85 1.64 -7.10
C ASN A 78 -12.86 3.12 -7.53
N GLU A 79 -12.68 4.04 -6.59
CA GLU A 79 -12.77 5.49 -6.84
C GLU A 79 -11.46 6.25 -6.55
N TYR A 80 -10.63 5.71 -5.67
CA TYR A 80 -9.40 6.35 -5.21
C TYR A 80 -8.17 5.51 -5.56
N ASP A 81 -7.10 6.17 -5.97
CA ASP A 81 -5.81 5.52 -6.24
C ASP A 81 -4.88 5.55 -5.02
N TYR A 82 -5.18 6.40 -4.02
CA TYR A 82 -4.44 6.48 -2.77
C TYR A 82 -5.38 6.42 -1.57
N VAL A 83 -5.15 5.40 -0.74
CA VAL A 83 -5.89 5.13 0.48
C VAL A 83 -4.91 4.95 1.64
N GLU A 84 -5.28 5.40 2.83
CA GLU A 84 -4.51 5.25 4.05
C GLU A 84 -5.31 4.51 5.12
N LEU A 85 -4.73 3.45 5.67
CA LEU A 85 -5.26 2.67 6.77
C LEU A 85 -4.59 3.07 8.07
N THR A 86 -5.37 3.68 8.97
CA THR A 86 -4.96 3.97 10.34
C THR A 86 -5.49 2.89 11.30
N ARG A 87 -5.19 3.00 12.60
CA ARG A 87 -5.70 2.06 13.61
C ARG A 87 -7.23 2.05 13.73
N SER A 88 -7.88 3.15 13.40
CA SER A 88 -9.32 3.34 13.65
C SER A 88 -10.12 3.70 12.42
N THR A 89 -9.48 4.25 11.38
CA THR A 89 -10.15 4.81 10.21
C THR A 89 -9.42 4.46 8.92
N LEU A 90 -10.17 4.51 7.83
CA LEU A 90 -9.65 4.53 6.47
C LEU A 90 -9.79 5.96 5.94
N ILE A 91 -8.75 6.49 5.31
CA ILE A 91 -8.71 7.84 4.77
C ILE A 91 -8.50 7.72 3.25
N GLU A 92 -9.36 8.36 2.48
CA GLU A 92 -9.28 8.42 1.02
C GLU A 92 -8.59 9.73 0.61
N HIS A 93 -7.61 9.64 -0.27
CA HIS A 93 -6.86 10.80 -0.77
C HIS A 93 -7.19 11.01 -2.26
N ARG A 94 -7.43 12.27 -2.65
CA ARG A 94 -7.71 12.68 -4.05
C ARG A 94 -6.45 13.14 -4.77
#